data_AF-A0A5C6JX51-F1
#
_entry.id   AF-A0A5C6JX51-F1
#
_cell.length_a   1.000
_cell.length_b   1.000
_cell.length_c   1.000
_cell.angle_alpha   90.00
_cell.angle_beta   90.00
_cell.angle_gamma   90.00
#
_symmetry.space_group_name_H-M   'P 1'
#
loop_
_entity.id
_entity.type
_entity.pdbx_description
1 polymer ?
#
loop_
_entity_poly.entity_id
_entity_poly.type
_entity_poly.pdbx_seq_one_letter_code
_entity_poly.pdbx_strand_id
1 'polypeptide(L)'
;MPRPSSRTRVVSVLALTAGLLVAVPAATVHAAVGLRTTGAAAQAAVHSCTYRSTVGYTCDYYYGTATISEGSANADAVREIQDIIDRHTDYPLWVSVDGSFGPDTLAAVKWLQSHHDIAGGADGIVGSHTWDYLRR
;
A
#
# COMPACT_ATOMS: atom_id res chain seq x y z
N MET A 1 -1.37 -25.14 1.13
CA MET A 1 -2.69 -25.07 0.45
C MET A 1 -2.72 -23.80 -0.41
N PRO A 2 -2.84 -23.88 -1.74
CA PRO A 2 -2.98 -22.68 -2.57
C PRO A 2 -4.46 -22.27 -2.67
N ARG A 3 -4.79 -21.02 -2.30
CA ARG A 3 -6.13 -20.45 -2.47
C ARG A 3 -6.28 -19.89 -3.90
N PRO A 4 -7.29 -20.32 -4.68
CA PRO A 4 -7.42 -19.96 -6.09
C PRO A 4 -8.14 -18.60 -6.32
N SER A 5 -7.49 -17.79 -7.17
CA SER A 5 -7.99 -17.06 -8.35
C SER A 5 -9.31 -16.26 -8.26
N SER A 6 -9.19 -14.93 -8.25
CA SER A 6 -10.27 -13.97 -8.54
C SER A 6 -10.81 -14.14 -9.96
N ARG A 7 -12.11 -14.45 -10.08
CA ARG A 7 -12.86 -14.43 -11.35
C ARG A 7 -13.51 -13.07 -11.53
N THR A 8 -12.95 -12.23 -12.39
CA THR A 8 -13.54 -10.95 -12.81
C THR A 8 -14.77 -11.21 -13.69
N ARG A 9 -15.97 -10.89 -13.19
CA ARG A 9 -17.21 -10.89 -14.00
C ARG A 9 -17.36 -9.52 -14.67
N VAL A 10 -17.23 -9.48 -15.99
CA VAL A 10 -17.55 -8.29 -16.80
C VAL A 10 -19.06 -8.30 -17.06
N VAL A 11 -19.78 -7.28 -16.61
CA VAL A 11 -21.21 -7.09 -16.89
C VAL A 11 -21.35 -5.98 -17.92
N SER A 12 -21.82 -6.35 -19.11
CA SER A 12 -22.15 -5.45 -20.22
C SER A 12 -23.41 -4.64 -19.92
N VAL A 13 -23.40 -3.32 -20.16
CA VAL A 13 -24.57 -2.44 -20.04
C VAL A 13 -25.05 -2.02 -21.43
N LEU A 14 -26.25 -2.47 -21.81
CA LEU A 14 -27.01 -1.95 -22.95
C LEU A 14 -27.67 -0.62 -22.55
N ALA A 15 -27.48 0.43 -23.34
CA ALA A 15 -28.19 1.71 -23.19
C ALA A 15 -29.21 1.88 -24.34
N LEU A 16 -30.49 2.04 -24.00
CA LEU A 16 -31.58 2.39 -24.92
C LEU A 16 -31.91 3.90 -24.78
N THR A 17 -32.06 4.56 -25.93
CA THR A 17 -32.25 6.01 -26.09
C THR A 17 -33.71 6.43 -26.26
N ALA A 18 -34.13 7.51 -25.61
CA ALA A 18 -35.21 8.45 -25.98
C ALA A 18 -35.12 9.63 -24.98
N GLY A 19 -35.12 10.94 -25.27
CA GLY A 19 -35.55 11.74 -26.42
C GLY A 19 -36.65 12.72 -25.95
N LEU A 20 -36.34 14.00 -25.70
CA LEU A 20 -37.30 15.11 -25.84
C LEU A 20 -36.61 16.50 -25.90
N LEU A 21 -36.99 17.29 -26.90
CA LEU A 21 -36.55 18.64 -27.25
C LEU A 21 -37.33 19.72 -26.50
N VAL A 22 -36.63 20.74 -25.99
CA VAL A 22 -37.20 22.07 -25.71
C VAL A 22 -36.22 23.13 -26.22
N ALA A 23 -36.75 24.14 -26.92
CA ALA A 23 -36.03 25.22 -27.56
C ALA A 23 -36.13 26.55 -26.77
N VAL A 24 -35.30 27.54 -27.19
CA VAL A 24 -35.37 29.02 -27.00
C VAL A 24 -34.43 29.61 -25.90
N PRO A 25 -33.78 30.80 -26.08
CA PRO A 25 -33.11 31.42 -27.24
C PRO A 25 -31.66 31.93 -26.92
N ALA A 26 -31.03 32.55 -27.92
CA ALA A 26 -29.66 33.04 -27.98
C ALA A 26 -29.26 34.09 -26.92
N ALA A 27 -28.23 33.77 -26.15
CA ALA A 27 -27.31 34.74 -25.56
C ALA A 27 -25.88 34.23 -25.83
N THR A 28 -25.06 35.09 -26.43
CA THR A 28 -23.68 34.83 -26.82
C THR A 28 -22.83 34.52 -25.60
N VAL A 29 -22.47 33.25 -25.44
CA VAL A 29 -21.33 32.81 -24.61
C VAL A 29 -20.41 31.97 -25.49
N HIS A 30 -19.13 32.32 -25.42
CA HIS A 30 -18.06 31.76 -26.23
C HIS A 30 -17.98 30.24 -26.08
N ALA A 31 -17.71 29.59 -27.21
CA ALA A 31 -17.53 28.15 -27.30
C ALA A 31 -16.28 27.67 -26.54
N ALA A 32 -16.50 26.70 -25.65
CA ALA A 32 -15.62 25.55 -25.42
C ALA A 32 -16.52 24.45 -24.83
N VAL A 33 -17.18 23.66 -25.68
CA VAL A 33 -16.75 22.29 -26.02
C VAL A 33 -16.06 21.62 -24.83
N GLY A 34 -16.75 20.61 -24.31
CA GLY A 34 -16.37 19.95 -23.08
C GLY A 34 -14.99 19.31 -23.15
N LEU A 35 -14.37 19.26 -21.99
CA LEU A 35 -13.61 18.08 -21.63
C LEU A 35 -14.21 17.58 -20.33
N ARG A 36 -15.01 16.52 -20.47
CA ARG A 36 -15.11 15.53 -19.41
C ARG A 36 -13.67 15.11 -19.16
N THR A 37 -13.06 15.59 -18.08
CA THR A 37 -11.92 14.89 -17.50
C THR A 37 -12.47 13.52 -17.15
N THR A 38 -12.27 12.58 -18.06
CA THR A 38 -12.28 11.16 -17.74
C THR A 38 -11.40 11.06 -16.50
N GLY A 39 -12.04 10.79 -15.35
CA GLY A 39 -11.32 10.34 -14.18
C GLY A 39 -10.45 9.20 -14.68
N ALA A 40 -9.15 9.45 -14.80
CA ALA A 40 -8.20 8.38 -14.81
C ALA A 40 -8.53 7.64 -13.52
N ALA A 41 -9.16 6.47 -13.65
CA ALA A 41 -9.03 5.46 -12.64
C ALA A 41 -7.52 5.25 -12.55
N ALA A 42 -6.88 6.02 -11.65
CA ALA A 42 -5.53 5.79 -11.25
C ALA A 42 -5.54 4.31 -10.91
N GLN A 43 -4.82 3.51 -11.68
CA GLN A 43 -4.55 2.14 -11.29
C GLN A 43 -4.00 2.25 -9.88
N ALA A 44 -4.80 1.91 -8.87
CA ALA A 44 -4.31 1.73 -7.52
C ALA A 44 -3.18 0.73 -7.70
N ALA A 45 -1.93 1.19 -7.54
CA ALA A 45 -0.78 0.33 -7.63
C ALA A 45 -1.05 -0.82 -6.66
N VAL A 46 -1.27 -2.01 -7.19
CA VAL A 46 -1.40 -3.19 -6.35
C VAL A 46 0.02 -3.38 -5.83
N HIS A 47 0.28 -2.97 -4.59
CA HIS A 47 1.56 -3.19 -3.96
C HIS A 47 1.83 -4.70 -3.99
N SER A 48 2.89 -5.09 -4.69
CA SER A 48 3.30 -6.48 -4.82
C SER A 48 4.37 -6.77 -3.80
N CYS A 49 4.13 -7.78 -2.97
CA CYS A 49 5.19 -8.33 -2.16
C CYS A 49 5.93 -9.43 -2.93
N THR A 50 7.22 -9.25 -3.13
CA THR A 50 8.07 -10.15 -3.91
C THR A 50 9.49 -10.16 -3.36
N TYR A 51 10.23 -11.22 -3.69
CA TYR A 51 11.67 -11.27 -3.45
C TYR A 51 12.43 -10.60 -4.59
N ARG A 52 13.39 -9.73 -4.27
CA ARG A 52 14.25 -9.04 -5.23
C ARG A 52 15.71 -9.23 -4.85
N SER A 53 16.55 -9.63 -5.80
CA SER A 53 17.93 -10.08 -5.56
C SER A 53 18.83 -9.09 -4.80
N THR A 54 18.55 -7.79 -4.87
CA THR A 54 19.37 -6.74 -4.25
C THR A 54 18.88 -6.28 -2.89
N VAL A 55 17.60 -6.51 -2.56
CA VAL A 55 16.99 -5.97 -1.31
C VAL A 55 16.40 -7.06 -0.42
N GLY A 56 16.10 -8.25 -0.95
CA GLY A 56 15.37 -9.30 -0.26
C GLY A 56 13.86 -9.23 -0.52
N TYR A 57 13.05 -9.74 0.41
CA TYR A 57 11.59 -9.61 0.40
C TYR A 57 11.19 -8.15 0.59
N THR A 58 10.32 -7.65 -0.27
CA THR A 58 9.86 -6.25 -0.27
C THR A 58 8.42 -6.16 -0.74
N CYS A 59 7.67 -5.17 -0.28
CA CYS A 59 6.29 -4.87 -0.68
C CYS A 59 6.17 -3.62 -1.58
N ASP A 60 7.28 -3.27 -2.25
CA ASP A 60 7.39 -2.17 -3.20
C ASP A 60 7.04 -0.78 -2.63
N TYR A 61 7.02 -0.59 -1.30
CA TYR A 61 6.89 0.73 -0.68
C TYR A 61 8.27 1.38 -0.49
N TYR A 62 9.25 0.62 0.00
CA TYR A 62 10.55 1.16 0.36
C TYR A 62 11.70 0.15 0.20
N TYR A 63 12.70 0.54 -0.58
CA TYR A 63 13.87 -0.30 -0.89
C TYR A 63 15.12 0.02 -0.06
N GLY A 64 15.11 1.08 0.76
CA GLY A 64 16.26 1.49 1.55
C GLY A 64 16.37 0.76 2.89
N THR A 65 17.29 1.19 3.75
CA THR A 65 17.53 0.63 5.09
C THR A 65 17.70 1.71 6.15
N ALA A 66 17.05 2.88 5.96
CA ALA A 66 17.09 3.95 6.95
C ALA A 66 16.58 3.43 8.31
N THR A 67 17.18 3.91 9.39
CA THR A 67 16.73 3.60 10.74
C THR A 67 15.34 4.19 10.96
N ILE A 68 14.35 3.34 11.23
CA ILE A 68 12.95 3.74 11.47
C ILE A 68 12.58 3.50 12.93
N SER A 69 11.92 4.46 13.55
CA SER A 69 11.39 4.38 14.92
C SER A 69 10.08 5.15 15.03
N GLU A 70 9.46 5.10 16.21
CA GLU A 70 8.29 5.93 16.54
C GLU A 70 8.55 7.41 16.21
N GLY A 71 7.56 8.07 15.59
CA GLY A 71 7.66 9.46 15.13
C GLY A 71 8.41 9.66 13.81
N SER A 72 8.91 8.61 13.16
CA SER A 72 9.54 8.73 11.83
C SER A 72 8.57 9.32 10.81
N ALA A 73 9.06 10.29 10.03
CA ALA A 73 8.32 10.90 8.93
C ALA A 73 8.40 10.08 7.62
N ASN A 74 9.17 8.98 7.60
CA ASN A 74 9.33 8.15 6.40
C ASN A 74 8.19 7.14 6.29
N ALA A 75 7.02 7.63 5.87
CA ALA A 75 5.79 6.84 5.82
C ALA A 75 5.91 5.61 4.90
N ASP A 76 6.68 5.67 3.82
CA ASP A 76 6.86 4.55 2.91
C ASP A 76 7.69 3.42 3.53
N ALA A 77 8.75 3.76 4.28
CA ALA A 77 9.50 2.76 5.04
C ALA A 77 8.66 2.13 6.15
N VAL A 78 7.77 2.91 6.78
CA VAL A 78 6.85 2.38 7.80
C VAL A 78 5.84 1.42 7.16
N ARG A 79 5.23 1.76 6.01
CA ARG A 79 4.33 0.84 5.29
C ARG A 79 5.03 -0.45 4.88
N GLU A 80 6.27 -0.34 4.43
CA GLU A 80 7.09 -1.50 4.10
C GLU A 80 7.26 -2.42 5.31
N ILE A 81 7.63 -1.87 6.48
CA ILE A 81 7.75 -2.63 7.72
C ILE A 81 6.41 -3.30 8.06
N GLN A 82 5.32 -2.54 8.08
CA GLN A 82 3.99 -3.02 8.47
C GLN A 82 3.53 -4.17 7.57
N ASP A 83 3.62 -4.01 6.25
CA ASP A 83 3.13 -5.03 5.29
C ASP A 83 4.04 -6.27 5.26
N ILE A 84 5.36 -6.10 5.45
CA ILE A 84 6.28 -7.25 5.61
C ILE A 84 5.96 -8.02 6.89
N ILE A 85 5.72 -7.34 8.02
CA ILE A 85 5.36 -7.98 9.29
C ILE A 85 4.13 -8.88 9.08
N ASP A 86 3.07 -8.35 8.48
CA ASP A 86 1.82 -9.10 8.31
C ASP A 86 1.90 -10.28 7.34
N ARG A 87 2.79 -10.20 6.34
CA ARG A 87 2.80 -11.16 5.22
C ARG A 87 3.96 -12.14 5.22
N HIS A 88 5.08 -11.78 5.85
CA HIS A 88 6.35 -12.47 5.71
C HIS A 88 6.98 -12.89 7.04
N THR A 89 6.42 -12.44 8.16
CA THR A 89 6.88 -12.84 9.49
C THR A 89 5.90 -13.77 10.17
N ASP A 90 6.30 -14.27 11.33
CA ASP A 90 5.49 -15.11 12.23
C ASP A 90 4.79 -14.30 13.33
N TYR A 91 4.78 -12.96 13.24
CA TYR A 91 4.08 -12.12 14.19
C TYR A 91 2.56 -12.47 14.21
N PRO A 92 1.97 -12.79 15.36
CA PRO A 92 0.63 -13.39 15.40
C PRO A 92 -0.54 -12.39 15.27
N LEU A 93 -0.27 -11.09 15.34
CA LEU A 93 -1.29 -10.04 15.28
C LEU A 93 -1.17 -9.23 13.99
N TRP A 94 -2.27 -8.63 13.56
CA TRP A 94 -2.30 -7.78 12.38
C TRP A 94 -1.86 -6.36 12.71
N VAL A 95 -1.02 -5.75 11.87
CA VAL A 95 -0.58 -4.36 11.97
C VAL A 95 -1.23 -3.52 10.86
N SER A 96 -1.78 -2.35 11.20
CA SER A 96 -2.35 -1.49 10.15
C SER A 96 -1.24 -0.95 9.24
N VAL A 97 -1.37 -1.12 7.92
CA VAL A 97 -0.44 -0.57 6.92
C VAL A 97 -0.81 0.88 6.58
N ASP A 98 -0.62 1.78 7.55
CA ASP A 98 -0.99 3.20 7.47
C ASP A 98 0.20 4.13 7.21
N GLY A 99 1.43 3.64 7.38
CA GLY A 99 2.67 4.42 7.29
C GLY A 99 2.96 5.27 8.52
N SER A 100 2.27 5.05 9.63
CA SER A 100 2.52 5.69 10.92
C SER A 100 3.15 4.68 11.88
N PHE A 101 4.36 4.97 12.38
CA PHE A 101 5.02 4.08 13.32
C PHE A 101 4.44 4.31 14.72
N GLY A 102 3.25 3.76 14.96
CA GLY A 102 2.52 3.85 16.22
C GLY A 102 2.78 2.69 17.16
N PRO A 103 2.00 2.60 18.27
CA PRO A 103 2.18 1.58 19.30
C PRO A 103 2.09 0.14 18.78
N ASP A 104 1.20 -0.15 17.83
CA ASP A 104 1.03 -1.49 17.28
C ASP A 104 2.26 -1.92 16.46
N THR A 105 2.78 -1.01 15.63
CA THR A 105 4.03 -1.25 14.88
C THR A 105 5.21 -1.40 15.84
N LEU A 106 5.30 -0.57 16.88
CA LEU A 106 6.33 -0.68 17.91
C LEU A 106 6.29 -2.03 18.65
N ALA A 107 5.09 -2.48 19.03
CA ALA A 107 4.90 -3.76 19.70
C ALA A 107 5.31 -4.93 18.80
N ALA A 108 4.95 -4.89 17.52
CA ALA A 108 5.34 -5.90 16.54
C ALA A 108 6.86 -5.96 16.34
N VAL A 109 7.52 -4.80 16.18
CA VAL A 109 8.97 -4.73 16.02
C VAL A 109 9.68 -5.27 17.26
N LYS A 110 9.29 -4.84 18.47
CA LYS A 110 9.88 -5.36 19.72
C LYS A 110 9.66 -6.85 19.90
N TRP A 111 8.50 -7.36 19.52
CA TRP A 111 8.22 -8.79 19.55
C TRP A 111 9.16 -9.54 18.62
N LEU A 112 9.30 -9.12 17.36
CA LEU A 112 10.19 -9.78 16.40
C LEU A 112 11.64 -9.76 16.88
N GLN A 113 12.11 -8.60 17.36
CA GLN A 113 13.45 -8.46 17.90
C GLN A 113 13.72 -9.39 19.08
N SER A 114 12.78 -9.49 20.03
CA SER A 114 12.88 -10.38 21.19
C SER A 114 12.71 -11.86 20.82
N HIS A 115 11.80 -12.18 19.89
CA HIS A 115 11.45 -13.56 19.57
C HIS A 115 12.50 -14.23 18.71
N HIS A 116 13.19 -13.46 17.87
CA HIS A 116 14.23 -13.95 16.96
C HIS A 116 15.64 -13.55 17.37
N ASP A 117 15.82 -13.09 18.62
CA ASP A 117 17.12 -12.69 19.17
C ASP A 117 17.92 -11.74 18.24
N ILE A 118 17.23 -10.75 17.66
CA ILE A 118 17.84 -9.81 16.72
C ILE A 118 18.90 -8.98 17.44
N ALA A 119 20.09 -8.87 16.84
CA ALA A 119 21.19 -8.10 17.39
C ALA A 119 20.80 -6.64 17.63
N GLY A 120 21.12 -6.13 18.83
CA GLY A 120 20.65 -4.83 19.34
C GLY A 120 19.58 -4.94 20.43
N GLY A 121 18.91 -6.09 20.53
CA GLY A 121 17.84 -6.31 21.51
C GLY A 121 16.49 -5.73 21.08
N ALA A 122 15.49 -5.82 21.96
CA ALA A 122 14.11 -5.38 21.70
C ALA A 122 13.91 -3.88 21.96
N ASP A 123 14.70 -3.03 21.30
CA ASP A 123 14.66 -1.57 21.44
C ASP A 123 13.47 -0.91 20.71
N GLY A 124 12.83 -1.62 19.78
CA GLY A 124 11.73 -1.11 18.96
C GLY A 124 12.17 -0.23 17.78
N ILE A 125 13.47 -0.20 17.48
CA ILE A 125 14.06 0.55 16.38
C ILE A 125 14.37 -0.42 15.23
N VAL A 126 13.85 -0.13 14.04
CA VAL A 126 14.17 -0.89 12.84
C VAL A 126 15.48 -0.38 12.26
N GLY A 127 16.59 -0.92 12.78
CA GLY A 127 17.95 -0.71 12.26
C GLY A 127 18.35 -1.78 11.23
N SER A 128 19.63 -1.81 10.85
CA SER A 128 20.14 -2.73 9.82
C SER A 128 19.84 -4.20 10.12
N HIS A 129 20.07 -4.66 11.35
CA HIS A 129 19.80 -6.05 11.74
C HIS A 129 18.31 -6.41 11.66
N THR A 130 17.42 -5.48 12.02
CA THR A 130 15.98 -5.69 11.90
C THR A 130 15.52 -5.67 10.44
N TRP A 131 16.07 -4.78 9.61
CA TRP A 131 15.83 -4.79 8.16
C TRP A 131 16.27 -6.09 7.50
N ASP A 132 17.46 -6.60 7.84
CA ASP A 132 17.96 -7.88 7.31
C ASP A 132 17.02 -9.03 7.70
N TYR A 133 16.54 -9.04 8.96
CA TYR A 133 15.55 -10.03 9.40
C TYR A 133 14.24 -9.92 8.62
N LEU A 134 13.71 -8.71 8.44
CA LEU A 134 12.44 -8.47 7.76
C LEU A 134 12.48 -8.91 6.29
N ARG A 135 13.64 -8.87 5.64
CA ARG A 135 13.76 -9.09 4.19
C ARG A 135 14.37 -10.44 3.78
N ARG A 136 14.73 -11.32 4.72
CA ARG A 136 15.37 -12.60 4.41
C ARG A 136 14.41 -13.67 3.89
#